data_AF-A0ABD2GBY0-F1
#
_entry.id   AF-A0ABD2GBY0-F1
#
_cell.length_a   1.000
_cell.length_b   1.000
_cell.length_c   1.000
_cell.angle_alpha   90.00
_cell.angle_beta   90.00
_cell.angle_gamma   90.00
#
_symmetry.space_group_name_H-M   'P 1'
#
loop_
_entity.id
_entity.type
_entity.pdbx_description
1 polymer ?
#
loop_
_entity_poly.entity_id
_entity_poly.type
_entity_poly.pdbx_seq_one_letter_code
_entity_poly.pdbx_strand_id
1 'polypeptide(L)'
;MAANSSVPLADCQTYIFFFTALYVVYILLVPLFIFVLYIGFQRWRKRGSATTTSHTDVFTFHMVTLELIGVVGYTIYCYGIYSNQTFLTKVGMIVFSLVSPGQALFHMLTCVERYLAVVHPVIYLRLRRGGGVRIRNISIGGVWCICFVSTTLDDILIAFIIIGFGYLVFSLIVVCFCSISVLFVLIRPGPGEGGGKREGVDQSKQRAFYTIMAIMATLLLRFLSNLVSTSLYMSSVLGDCGEKVMLWSLFWFTVPSSLVLPLLFLQRAGKLPGCKH
;
A
#
# COMPACT_ATOMS: atom_id res chain seq x y z
N MET A 1 -53.35 1.42 4.30
CA MET A 1 -51.97 1.86 4.60
C MET A 1 -51.02 0.81 4.05
N ALA A 2 -50.52 1.03 2.83
CA ALA A 2 -49.48 0.20 2.23
C ALA A 2 -48.13 0.75 2.67
N ALA A 3 -47.35 -0.05 3.41
CA ALA A 3 -45.98 0.28 3.76
C ALA A 3 -45.07 -0.02 2.57
N ASN A 4 -44.40 1.02 2.06
CA ASN A 4 -43.43 0.96 0.98
C ASN A 4 -42.25 0.03 1.36
N SER A 5 -42.19 -1.12 0.70
CA SER A 5 -41.03 -2.04 0.70
C SER A 5 -40.03 -1.70 -0.42
N SER A 6 -39.73 -0.41 -0.62
CA SER A 6 -38.84 0.06 -1.70
C SER A 6 -37.37 0.25 -1.28
N VAL A 7 -37.07 0.08 0.01
CA VAL A 7 -35.72 0.31 0.57
C VAL A 7 -34.69 -0.79 0.23
N PRO A 8 -34.99 -2.11 0.14
CA PRO A 8 -33.93 -3.12 0.00
C PRO A 8 -33.29 -3.21 -1.40
N LEU A 9 -33.95 -2.68 -2.45
CA LEU A 9 -33.43 -2.71 -3.83
C LEU A 9 -32.41 -1.59 -4.11
N ALA A 10 -32.60 -0.41 -3.52
CA ALA A 10 -31.72 0.75 -3.71
C ALA A 10 -30.35 0.53 -3.04
N ASP A 11 -30.32 -0.13 -1.87
CA ASP A 11 -29.09 -0.43 -1.14
C ASP A 11 -28.23 -1.48 -1.88
N CYS A 12 -28.88 -2.48 -2.52
CA CYS A 12 -28.20 -3.51 -3.30
C CYS A 12 -27.60 -2.95 -4.61
N GLN A 13 -28.29 -2.02 -5.27
CA GLN A 13 -27.75 -1.32 -6.46
C GLN A 13 -26.55 -0.45 -6.13
N THR A 14 -26.57 0.22 -4.97
CA THR A 14 -25.47 1.07 -4.50
C THR A 14 -24.19 0.24 -4.29
N TYR A 15 -24.32 -0.92 -3.67
CA TYR A 15 -23.21 -1.87 -3.49
C TYR A 15 -22.59 -2.29 -4.83
N ILE A 16 -23.41 -2.70 -5.80
CA ILE A 16 -22.94 -3.12 -7.13
C ILE A 16 -22.22 -1.97 -7.85
N PHE A 17 -22.68 -0.74 -7.71
CA PHE A 17 -22.04 0.44 -8.31
C PHE A 17 -20.64 0.69 -7.72
N PHE A 18 -20.50 0.75 -6.39
CA PHE A 18 -19.20 0.94 -5.73
C PHE A 18 -18.21 -0.17 -6.11
N PHE A 19 -18.71 -1.40 -6.15
CA PHE A 19 -17.94 -2.58 -6.52
C PHE A 19 -17.45 -2.52 -7.98
N THR A 20 -18.35 -2.22 -8.92
CA THR A 20 -18.00 -2.10 -10.35
C THR A 20 -17.01 -0.96 -10.58
N ALA A 21 -17.19 0.18 -9.91
CA ALA A 21 -16.30 1.32 -10.03
C ALA A 21 -14.89 1.02 -9.50
N LEU A 22 -14.76 0.29 -8.37
CA LEU A 22 -13.46 -0.21 -7.89
C LEU A 22 -12.78 -1.11 -8.90
N TYR A 23 -13.54 -2.05 -9.49
CA TYR A 23 -13.02 -2.96 -10.50
C TYR A 23 -12.45 -2.22 -11.71
N VAL A 24 -13.17 -1.22 -12.21
CA VAL A 24 -12.71 -0.36 -13.31
C VAL A 24 -11.42 0.37 -12.92
N VAL A 25 -11.35 0.95 -11.72
CA VAL A 25 -10.12 1.61 -11.24
C VAL A 25 -8.95 0.64 -11.21
N TYR A 26 -9.11 -0.55 -10.63
CA TYR A 26 -8.04 -1.54 -10.57
C TYR A 26 -7.56 -1.99 -11.95
N ILE A 27 -8.47 -2.19 -12.91
CA ILE A 27 -8.10 -2.47 -14.31
C ILE A 27 -7.28 -1.33 -14.90
N LEU A 28 -7.69 -0.08 -14.68
CA LEU A 28 -6.97 1.09 -15.17
C LEU A 28 -5.57 1.23 -14.55
N LEU A 29 -5.34 0.64 -13.37
CA LEU A 29 -4.03 0.61 -12.71
C LEU A 29 -3.10 -0.50 -13.23
N VAL A 30 -3.64 -1.58 -13.83
CA VAL A 30 -2.83 -2.70 -14.35
C VAL A 30 -1.73 -2.24 -15.33
N PRO A 31 -2.01 -1.39 -16.33
CA PRO A 31 -0.96 -0.89 -17.24
C PRO A 31 0.18 -0.18 -16.50
N LEU A 32 -0.12 0.59 -15.45
CA LEU A 32 0.87 1.27 -14.63
C LEU A 32 1.76 0.27 -13.89
N PHE A 33 1.16 -0.76 -13.29
CA PHE A 33 1.87 -1.82 -12.58
C PHE A 33 2.78 -2.63 -13.52
N ILE A 34 2.27 -3.02 -14.68
CA ILE A 34 3.06 -3.71 -15.72
C ILE A 34 4.22 -2.81 -16.19
N PHE A 35 3.96 -1.51 -16.37
CA PHE A 35 4.99 -0.55 -16.78
C PHE A 35 6.11 -0.41 -15.75
N VAL A 36 5.79 -0.39 -14.45
CA VAL A 36 6.80 -0.37 -13.37
C VAL A 36 7.64 -1.64 -13.39
N LEU A 37 7.02 -2.82 -13.51
CA LEU A 37 7.74 -4.09 -13.66
C LEU A 37 8.63 -4.11 -14.89
N TYR A 38 8.13 -3.60 -16.01
CA TYR A 38 8.86 -3.54 -17.27
C TYR A 38 10.10 -2.64 -17.17
N ILE A 39 9.98 -1.43 -16.63
CA ILE A 39 11.13 -0.55 -16.39
C ILE A 39 12.12 -1.21 -15.43
N GLY A 40 11.61 -1.83 -14.36
CA GLY A 40 12.42 -2.57 -13.40
C GLY A 40 13.25 -3.67 -14.06
N PHE A 41 12.59 -4.49 -14.87
CA PHE A 41 13.21 -5.58 -15.61
C PHE A 41 14.21 -5.07 -16.65
N GLN A 42 13.89 -3.99 -17.37
CA GLN A 42 14.82 -3.37 -18.30
C GLN A 42 16.08 -2.85 -17.59
N ARG A 43 15.92 -2.21 -16.43
CA ARG A 43 17.05 -1.74 -15.62
C ARG A 43 17.89 -2.89 -15.11
N TRP A 44 17.25 -3.98 -14.69
CA TRP A 44 17.93 -5.19 -14.26
C TRP A 44 18.75 -5.80 -15.41
N ARG A 45 18.18 -5.93 -16.62
CA ARG A 45 18.91 -6.43 -17.80
C ARG A 45 20.05 -5.52 -18.25
N LYS A 46 19.87 -4.19 -18.22
CA LYS A 46 20.92 -3.23 -18.62
C LYS A 46 22.05 -3.12 -17.60
N ARG A 47 21.80 -3.51 -16.35
CA ARG A 47 22.79 -3.52 -15.26
C ARG A 47 23.33 -4.95 -15.12
N GLY A 48 24.26 -5.35 -15.98
CA GLY A 48 24.97 -6.62 -15.81
C GLY A 48 25.54 -6.76 -14.39
N SER A 49 25.15 -7.84 -13.70
CA SER A 49 25.62 -8.49 -12.46
C SER A 49 26.36 -7.76 -11.31
N ALA A 50 26.80 -6.50 -11.42
CA ALA A 50 27.83 -5.94 -10.54
C ALA A 50 27.43 -4.68 -9.76
N THR A 51 26.20 -4.16 -9.88
CA THR A 51 25.77 -3.01 -9.05
C THR A 51 24.40 -3.20 -8.43
N THR A 52 24.39 -3.13 -7.10
CA THR A 52 23.23 -3.19 -6.20
C THR A 52 22.01 -2.46 -6.80
N THR A 53 20.94 -3.22 -7.06
CA THR A 53 19.61 -2.64 -7.28
C THR A 53 19.34 -1.60 -6.19
N SER A 54 18.82 -0.43 -6.56
CA SER A 54 18.32 0.53 -5.55
C SER A 54 17.34 -0.24 -4.68
N HIS A 55 17.67 -0.44 -3.41
CA HIS A 55 17.03 -1.47 -2.62
C HIS A 55 15.55 -1.19 -2.33
N THR A 56 15.16 0.08 -2.38
CA THR A 56 13.77 0.53 -2.34
C THR A 56 12.95 0.04 -3.55
N ASP A 57 13.62 -0.29 -4.65
CA ASP A 57 12.97 -0.82 -5.86
C ASP A 57 12.47 -2.25 -5.62
N VAL A 58 13.15 -3.04 -4.77
CA VAL A 58 12.77 -4.44 -4.48
C VAL A 58 11.44 -4.52 -3.75
N PHE A 59 11.25 -3.71 -2.70
CA PHE A 59 9.96 -3.63 -2.00
C PHE A 59 8.85 -3.12 -2.92
N THR A 60 9.17 -2.17 -3.81
CA THR A 60 8.23 -1.67 -4.82
C THR A 60 7.80 -2.80 -5.76
N PHE A 61 8.71 -3.66 -6.22
CA PHE A 61 8.34 -4.79 -7.08
C PHE A 61 7.45 -5.79 -6.37
N HIS A 62 7.77 -6.20 -5.15
CA HIS A 62 6.91 -7.15 -4.42
C HIS A 62 5.53 -6.55 -4.11
N MET A 63 5.46 -5.25 -3.81
CA MET A 63 4.19 -4.57 -3.63
C MET A 63 3.38 -4.52 -4.93
N VAL A 64 3.99 -4.17 -6.06
CA VAL A 64 3.32 -4.20 -7.38
C VAL A 64 2.87 -5.61 -7.76
N THR A 65 3.67 -6.64 -7.46
CA THR A 65 3.27 -8.04 -7.66
C THR A 65 2.06 -8.42 -6.81
N LEU A 66 2.01 -7.99 -5.54
CA LEU A 66 0.84 -8.17 -4.69
C LEU A 66 -0.39 -7.48 -5.25
N GLU A 67 -0.28 -6.23 -5.72
CA GLU A 67 -1.41 -5.52 -6.32
C GLU A 67 -1.93 -6.25 -7.57
N LEU A 68 -1.04 -6.78 -8.43
CA LEU A 68 -1.45 -7.58 -9.58
C LEU A 68 -2.16 -8.88 -9.19
N ILE A 69 -1.65 -9.59 -8.17
CA ILE A 69 -2.33 -10.76 -7.60
C ILE A 69 -3.70 -10.35 -7.05
N GLY A 70 -3.80 -9.19 -6.41
CA GLY A 70 -5.04 -8.57 -5.96
C GLY A 70 -6.04 -8.37 -7.09
N VAL A 71 -5.62 -7.77 -8.20
CA VAL A 71 -6.49 -7.57 -9.38
C VAL A 71 -6.99 -8.91 -9.92
N VAL A 72 -6.11 -9.92 -10.00
CA VAL A 72 -6.50 -11.27 -10.44
C VAL A 72 -7.51 -11.90 -9.47
N GLY A 73 -7.23 -11.87 -8.16
CA GLY A 73 -8.14 -12.38 -7.13
C GLY A 73 -9.49 -11.70 -7.17
N TYR A 74 -9.51 -10.38 -7.32
CA TYR A 74 -10.72 -9.60 -7.44
C TYR A 74 -11.51 -9.92 -8.71
N THR A 75 -10.82 -10.14 -9.84
CA THR A 75 -11.46 -10.58 -11.10
C THR A 75 -12.13 -11.94 -10.95
N ILE A 76 -11.43 -12.90 -10.32
CA ILE A 76 -11.97 -14.24 -10.03
C ILE A 76 -13.18 -14.15 -9.10
N TYR A 77 -13.11 -13.29 -8.07
CA TYR A 77 -14.20 -13.03 -7.14
C TYR A 77 -15.44 -12.48 -7.87
N CYS A 78 -15.27 -11.46 -8.70
CA CYS A 78 -16.35 -10.89 -9.53
C CYS A 78 -16.97 -11.96 -10.43
N TYR A 79 -16.14 -12.73 -11.14
CA TYR A 79 -16.61 -13.78 -12.01
C TYR A 79 -17.39 -14.86 -11.24
N GLY A 80 -16.94 -15.24 -10.04
CA GLY A 80 -17.64 -16.17 -9.16
C GLY A 80 -19.04 -15.67 -8.76
N ILE A 81 -19.18 -14.39 -8.43
CA ILE A 81 -20.48 -13.77 -8.14
C ILE A 81 -21.38 -13.82 -9.39
N TYR A 82 -20.92 -13.34 -10.54
CA TYR A 82 -21.75 -13.24 -11.74
C TYR A 82 -22.14 -14.61 -12.32
N SER A 83 -21.26 -15.61 -12.18
CA SER A 83 -21.53 -16.99 -12.61
C SER A 83 -22.22 -17.84 -11.53
N ASN A 84 -22.52 -17.26 -10.37
CA ASN A 84 -23.09 -17.94 -9.20
C ASN A 84 -22.29 -19.18 -8.75
N GLN A 85 -20.97 -19.14 -8.93
CA GLN A 85 -20.01 -20.20 -8.60
C GLN A 85 -19.37 -19.94 -7.24
N THR A 86 -19.92 -20.54 -6.19
CA THR A 86 -19.47 -20.32 -4.78
C THR A 86 -18.00 -20.67 -4.55
N PHE A 87 -17.48 -21.69 -5.25
CA PHE A 87 -16.07 -22.06 -5.20
C PHE A 87 -15.16 -20.92 -5.70
N LEU A 88 -15.47 -20.35 -6.86
CA LEU A 88 -14.70 -19.24 -7.44
C LEU A 88 -14.79 -17.98 -6.59
N THR A 89 -15.96 -17.70 -6.00
CA THR A 89 -16.12 -16.60 -5.05
C THR A 89 -15.20 -16.76 -3.84
N LYS A 90 -15.12 -17.95 -3.24
CA LYS A 90 -14.22 -18.20 -2.11
C LYS A 90 -12.74 -18.08 -2.51
N VAL A 91 -12.35 -18.68 -3.63
CA VAL A 91 -10.97 -18.61 -4.13
C VAL A 91 -10.56 -17.16 -4.41
N GLY A 92 -11.41 -16.39 -5.10
CA GLY A 92 -11.15 -14.98 -5.39
C GLY A 92 -11.01 -14.13 -4.14
N MET A 93 -11.86 -14.37 -3.13
CA MET A 93 -11.78 -13.69 -1.83
C MET A 93 -10.45 -13.99 -1.12
N ILE A 94 -10.05 -15.25 -1.02
CA ILE A 94 -8.79 -15.66 -0.39
C ILE A 94 -7.59 -14.99 -1.07
N VAL A 95 -7.55 -15.04 -2.41
CA VAL A 95 -6.45 -14.45 -3.19
C VAL A 95 -6.39 -12.92 -2.99
N PHE A 96 -7.55 -12.26 -2.96
CA PHE A 96 -7.63 -10.82 -2.73
C PHE A 96 -7.24 -10.42 -1.29
N SER A 97 -7.61 -11.23 -0.29
CA SER A 97 -7.26 -10.99 1.12
C SER A 97 -5.75 -10.92 1.37
N LEU A 98 -4.92 -11.58 0.55
CA LEU A 98 -3.45 -11.50 0.62
C LEU A 98 -2.91 -10.07 0.48
N VAL A 99 -3.63 -9.19 -0.23
CA VAL A 99 -3.18 -7.83 -0.54
C VAL A 99 -3.12 -6.96 0.71
N SER A 100 -4.13 -7.06 1.59
CA SER A 100 -4.28 -6.17 2.74
C SER A 100 -3.07 -6.19 3.70
N PRO A 101 -2.67 -7.34 4.27
CA PRO A 101 -1.51 -7.42 5.17
C PRO A 101 -0.20 -7.13 4.43
N GLY A 102 -0.05 -7.66 3.22
CA GLY A 102 1.17 -7.49 2.42
C GLY A 102 1.45 -6.03 2.09
N GLN A 103 0.42 -5.29 1.65
CA GLN A 103 0.55 -3.87 1.32
C GLN A 103 0.90 -3.03 2.55
N ALA A 104 0.29 -3.29 3.71
CA ALA A 104 0.63 -2.62 4.97
C ALA A 104 2.09 -2.91 5.39
N LEU A 105 2.54 -4.17 5.30
CA LEU A 105 3.91 -4.57 5.63
C LEU A 105 4.94 -3.93 4.68
N PHE A 106 4.67 -3.92 3.37
CA PHE A 106 5.57 -3.31 2.40
C PHE A 106 5.66 -1.78 2.54
N HIS A 107 4.56 -1.11 2.90
CA HIS A 107 4.61 0.31 3.23
C HIS A 107 5.43 0.57 4.50
N MET A 108 5.27 -0.25 5.55
CA MET A 108 6.11 -0.15 6.75
C MET A 108 7.59 -0.34 6.44
N LEU A 109 7.95 -1.42 5.73
CA LEU A 109 9.34 -1.70 5.35
C LEU A 109 9.95 -0.57 4.51
N THR A 110 9.16 -0.03 3.57
CA THR A 110 9.58 1.13 2.77
C THR A 110 9.78 2.38 3.63
N CYS A 111 8.93 2.59 4.63
CA CYS A 111 9.02 3.72 5.54
C CYS A 111 10.28 3.63 6.43
N VAL A 112 10.53 2.45 7.02
CA VAL A 112 11.73 2.16 7.81
C VAL A 112 13.00 2.33 6.97
N GLU A 113 13.00 1.86 5.72
CA GLU A 113 14.17 2.01 4.85
C GLU A 113 14.48 3.50 4.56
N ARG A 114 13.45 4.32 4.34
CA ARG A 114 13.63 5.78 4.16
C ARG A 114 14.10 6.46 5.43
N TYR A 115 13.53 6.07 6.57
CA TYR A 115 13.97 6.54 7.87
C TYR A 115 15.46 6.25 8.10
N LEU A 116 15.89 5.01 7.87
CA LEU A 116 17.30 4.64 7.98
C LEU A 116 18.18 5.44 7.01
N ALA A 117 17.74 5.63 5.77
CA ALA A 117 18.51 6.37 4.77
C ALA A 117 18.73 7.85 5.14
N VAL A 118 17.74 8.49 5.77
CA VAL A 118 17.77 9.93 6.10
C VAL A 118 18.31 10.19 7.50
N VAL A 119 17.81 9.48 8.51
CA VAL A 119 18.12 9.73 9.93
C VAL A 119 19.40 9.03 10.36
N HIS A 120 19.67 7.83 9.81
CA HIS A 120 20.81 7.00 10.20
C HIS A 120 21.64 6.53 8.97
N PRO A 121 22.21 7.46 8.19
CA PRO A 121 22.85 7.14 6.92
C PRO A 121 24.01 6.15 7.05
N VAL A 122 24.75 6.16 8.17
CA VAL A 122 25.84 5.21 8.43
C VAL A 122 25.32 3.77 8.57
N ILE A 123 24.23 3.58 9.31
CA ILE A 123 23.58 2.27 9.48
C ILE A 123 23.04 1.81 8.12
N TYR A 124 22.37 2.71 7.39
CA TYR A 124 21.87 2.41 6.04
C TYR A 124 22.99 2.01 5.07
N LEU A 125 24.12 2.72 5.07
CA LEU A 125 25.28 2.39 4.22
C LEU A 125 25.94 1.06 4.62
N ARG A 126 25.99 0.75 5.91
CA ARG A 126 26.48 -0.55 6.40
C ARG A 126 25.56 -1.69 5.99
N LEU A 127 24.25 -1.49 6.11
CA LEU A 127 23.24 -2.44 5.63
C LEU A 127 23.36 -2.63 4.09
N ARG A 128 23.65 -1.54 3.37
CA ARG A 128 23.87 -1.57 1.91
C ARG A 128 25.15 -2.30 1.49
N ARG A 129 26.27 -2.12 2.20
CA ARG A 129 27.57 -2.75 1.87
C ARG A 129 27.70 -4.18 2.40
N GLY A 130 26.99 -4.53 3.48
CA GLY A 130 26.97 -5.87 4.06
C GLY A 130 25.88 -6.78 3.48
N GLY A 131 25.53 -7.84 4.20
CA GLY A 131 24.46 -8.78 3.86
C GLY A 131 23.03 -8.21 3.90
N GLY A 132 22.82 -6.91 3.68
CA GLY A 132 21.49 -6.30 3.71
C GLY A 132 20.56 -6.76 2.60
N VAL A 133 21.07 -7.35 1.52
CA VAL A 133 20.24 -8.10 0.55
C VAL A 133 19.59 -9.31 1.24
N ARG A 134 20.35 -10.05 2.06
CA ARG A 134 19.83 -11.20 2.82
C ARG A 134 18.76 -10.76 3.82
N ILE A 135 19.00 -9.68 4.58
CA ILE A 135 18.02 -9.16 5.54
C ILE A 135 16.72 -8.77 4.84
N ARG A 136 16.81 -8.03 3.73
CA ARG A 136 15.62 -7.64 2.96
C ARG A 136 14.88 -8.84 2.39
N ASN A 137 15.59 -9.84 1.85
CA ASN A 137 14.96 -11.07 1.35
C ASN A 137 14.29 -11.86 2.47
N ILE A 138 14.89 -11.93 3.66
CA ILE A 138 14.25 -12.54 4.84
C ILE A 138 12.99 -11.75 5.23
N SER A 139 13.05 -10.42 5.26
CA SER A 139 11.88 -9.59 5.54
C SER A 139 10.77 -9.81 4.51
N ILE A 140 11.10 -9.82 3.21
CA ILE A 140 10.16 -10.11 2.12
C ILE A 140 9.52 -11.49 2.30
N GLY A 141 10.34 -12.53 2.55
CA GLY A 141 9.84 -13.87 2.83
C GLY A 141 8.89 -13.87 4.03
N GLY A 142 9.25 -13.17 5.10
CA GLY A 142 8.39 -12.98 6.27
C GLY A 142 7.05 -12.30 5.94
N VAL A 143 7.05 -11.28 5.07
CA VAL A 143 5.82 -10.64 4.60
C VAL A 143 4.91 -11.64 3.89
N TRP A 144 5.45 -12.41 2.95
CA TRP A 144 4.67 -13.43 2.25
C TRP A 144 4.14 -14.51 3.20
N CYS A 145 4.96 -14.99 4.13
CA CYS A 145 4.53 -15.95 5.15
C CYS A 145 3.36 -15.39 5.97
N ILE A 146 3.44 -14.14 6.44
CA ILE A 146 2.36 -13.50 7.19
C ILE A 146 1.09 -13.40 6.35
N CYS A 147 1.20 -13.04 5.06
CA CYS A 147 0.04 -12.98 4.16
C CYS A 147 -0.66 -14.34 4.04
N PHE A 148 0.08 -15.42 3.82
CA PHE A 148 -0.50 -16.76 3.73
C PHE A 148 -1.10 -17.22 5.06
N VAL A 149 -0.42 -16.98 6.18
CA VAL A 149 -0.94 -17.31 7.51
C VAL A 149 -2.23 -16.54 7.79
N SER A 150 -2.30 -15.25 7.45
CA SER A 150 -3.52 -14.46 7.64
C SER A 150 -4.71 -15.03 6.88
N THR A 151 -4.53 -15.51 5.64
CA THR A 151 -5.62 -16.14 4.87
C THR A 151 -6.09 -17.49 5.42
N THR A 152 -5.24 -18.19 6.19
CA THR A 152 -5.64 -19.46 6.84
C THR A 152 -6.30 -19.24 8.20
N LEU A 153 -6.08 -18.08 8.83
CA LEU A 153 -6.67 -17.74 10.12
C LEU A 153 -8.06 -17.10 10.00
N ASP A 154 -8.51 -16.79 8.78
CA ASP A 154 -9.84 -16.24 8.50
C ASP A 154 -10.98 -17.13 9.04
N ASP A 155 -10.74 -18.43 9.22
CA ASP A 155 -11.69 -19.37 9.82
C ASP A 155 -11.92 -19.12 11.34
N ILE A 156 -11.06 -18.35 12.03
CA ILE A 156 -11.19 -17.97 13.45
C ILE A 156 -11.43 -16.46 13.55
N LEU A 157 -12.66 -16.05 13.25
CA LEU A 157 -13.08 -14.66 13.02
C LEU A 157 -12.72 -13.68 14.16
N ILE A 158 -12.88 -14.06 15.44
CA ILE A 158 -12.61 -13.17 16.58
C ILE A 158 -11.10 -12.93 16.78
N ALA A 159 -10.28 -13.99 16.72
CA ALA A 159 -8.84 -13.86 16.88
C ALA A 159 -8.23 -13.07 15.71
N PHE A 160 -8.73 -13.32 14.49
CA PHE A 160 -8.33 -12.60 13.29
C PHE A 160 -8.57 -11.09 13.42
N ILE A 161 -9.74 -10.67 13.92
CA ILE A 161 -10.06 -9.24 14.07
C ILE A 161 -9.17 -8.57 15.12
N ILE A 162 -8.96 -9.20 16.28
CA ILE A 162 -8.12 -8.63 17.34
C ILE A 162 -6.66 -8.50 16.89
N ILE A 163 -6.12 -9.56 16.27
CA ILE A 163 -4.76 -9.58 15.74
C ILE A 163 -4.63 -8.55 14.60
N GLY A 164 -5.61 -8.48 13.70
CA GLY A 164 -5.65 -7.52 12.61
C GLY A 164 -5.69 -6.07 13.10
N PHE A 165 -6.50 -5.77 14.12
CA PHE A 165 -6.57 -4.46 14.73
C PHE A 165 -5.24 -4.05 15.36
N GLY A 166 -4.64 -4.91 16.19
CA GLY A 166 -3.33 -4.66 16.80
C GLY A 166 -2.24 -4.45 15.75
N TYR A 167 -2.28 -5.24 14.67
CA TYR A 167 -1.38 -5.11 13.53
C TYR A 167 -1.53 -3.77 12.80
N LEU A 168 -2.76 -3.29 12.57
CA LEU A 168 -3.03 -2.00 11.95
C LEU A 168 -2.55 -0.83 12.83
N VAL A 169 -2.81 -0.88 14.14
CA VAL A 169 -2.33 0.13 15.10
C VAL A 169 -0.81 0.17 15.13
N PHE A 170 -0.16 -0.98 15.23
CA PHE A 170 1.30 -1.07 15.18
C PHE A 170 1.86 -0.47 13.89
N SER A 171 1.23 -0.80 12.75
CA SER A 171 1.65 -0.29 11.45
C SER A 171 1.53 1.22 11.33
N LEU A 172 0.43 1.77 11.85
CA LEU A 172 0.20 3.21 11.91
C LEU A 172 1.28 3.91 12.74
N ILE A 173 1.58 3.41 13.95
CA ILE A 173 2.59 3.99 14.84
C ILE A 173 3.96 4.02 14.15
N VAL A 174 4.38 2.90 13.54
CA VAL A 174 5.67 2.81 12.86
C VAL A 174 5.75 3.77 11.68
N VAL A 175 4.72 3.83 10.84
CA VAL A 175 4.67 4.73 9.67
C VAL A 175 4.69 6.19 10.09
N CYS A 176 3.92 6.58 11.11
CA CYS A 176 3.92 7.92 11.67
C CYS A 176 5.30 8.30 12.20
N PHE A 177 5.87 7.46 13.07
CA PHE A 177 7.18 7.69 13.67
C PHE A 177 8.27 7.89 12.60
N CYS A 178 8.34 6.98 11.63
CA CYS A 178 9.32 7.05 10.56
C CYS A 178 9.13 8.30 9.68
N SER A 179 7.89 8.60 9.28
CA SER A 179 7.59 9.74 8.41
C SER A 179 7.89 11.08 9.10
N ILE A 180 7.42 11.24 10.34
CA ILE A 180 7.65 12.45 11.15
C ILE A 180 9.14 12.65 11.41
N SER A 181 9.88 11.59 11.74
CA SER A 181 11.32 11.68 11.94
C SER A 181 12.06 12.13 10.68
N VAL A 182 11.68 11.60 9.52
CA VAL A 182 12.24 12.02 8.23
C VAL A 182 11.90 13.48 7.94
N LEU A 183 10.65 13.90 8.17
CA LEU A 183 10.21 15.28 8.01
C LEU A 183 11.01 16.24 8.91
N PHE A 184 11.23 15.89 10.17
CA PHE A 184 12.03 16.70 11.09
C PHE A 184 13.47 16.87 10.62
N VAL A 185 14.10 15.81 10.11
CA VAL A 185 15.47 15.90 9.57
C VAL A 185 15.50 16.75 8.30
N LEU A 186 14.47 16.68 7.45
CA LEU A 186 14.37 17.51 6.24
C LEU A 186 14.10 18.99 6.53
N ILE A 187 13.40 19.32 7.63
CA ILE A 187 13.15 20.70 8.06
C ILE A 187 14.41 21.34 8.67
N ARG A 188 15.30 20.55 9.30
CA ARG A 188 16.50 21.10 9.95
C ARG A 188 17.46 21.69 8.91
N PRO A 189 17.89 22.95 9.09
CA PRO A 189 18.88 23.54 8.20
C PRO A 189 20.20 22.78 8.30
N GLY A 190 20.82 22.51 7.14
CA GLY A 190 22.08 21.79 7.05
C GLY A 190 23.24 22.57 7.66
N PRO A 191 24.26 21.91 8.22
CA PRO A 191 25.49 22.58 8.65
C PRO A 191 26.18 23.18 7.43
N GLY A 192 26.12 24.51 7.27
CA GLY A 192 26.56 25.24 6.07
C GLY A 192 25.45 26.08 5.41
N GLU A 193 24.19 25.79 5.74
CA GLU A 193 23.06 26.72 5.88
C GLU A 193 23.29 28.14 5.37
N GLY A 194 24.02 28.91 6.19
CA GLY A 194 24.10 30.37 6.24
C GLY A 194 24.70 31.13 5.05
N GLY A 195 25.33 30.47 4.08
CA GLY A 195 26.19 31.16 3.10
C GLY A 195 25.96 30.80 1.63
N GLY A 196 25.08 31.55 0.95
CA GLY A 196 25.20 31.90 -0.47
C GLY A 196 25.37 30.79 -1.53
N LYS A 197 24.30 30.06 -1.87
CA LYS A 197 23.92 29.53 -3.21
C LYS A 197 22.75 28.54 -3.01
N ARG A 198 21.54 29.06 -2.81
CA ARG A 198 20.46 28.31 -2.13
C ARG A 198 19.28 27.83 -3.00
N GLU A 199 18.94 28.50 -4.11
CA GLU A 199 17.66 28.24 -4.79
C GLU A 199 17.47 26.79 -5.30
N GLY A 200 18.50 26.16 -5.87
CA GLY A 200 18.38 24.81 -6.43
C GLY A 200 18.36 23.67 -5.40
N VAL A 201 19.07 23.83 -4.28
CA VAL A 201 19.10 22.82 -3.19
C VAL A 201 17.80 22.90 -2.38
N ASP A 202 17.31 24.10 -2.11
CA ASP A 202 16.05 24.31 -1.38
C ASP A 202 14.84 23.75 -2.15
N GLN A 203 14.80 23.92 -3.48
CA GLN A 203 13.72 23.36 -4.30
C GLN A 203 13.70 21.81 -4.28
N SER A 204 14.88 21.17 -4.31
CA SER A 204 14.98 19.71 -4.25
C SER A 204 14.53 19.16 -2.88
N LYS A 205 14.91 19.83 -1.79
CA LYS A 205 14.49 19.51 -0.42
C LYS A 205 12.99 19.71 -0.23
N GLN A 206 12.45 20.84 -0.70
CA GLN A 206 11.04 21.16 -0.62
C GLN A 206 10.18 20.18 -1.41
N ARG A 207 10.61 19.78 -2.60
CA ARG A 207 9.94 18.74 -3.39
C ARG A 207 9.93 17.40 -2.66
N ALA A 208 11.05 16.99 -2.06
CA ALA A 208 11.12 15.76 -1.28
C ALA A 208 10.19 15.81 -0.06
N PHE A 209 10.14 16.97 0.62
CA PHE A 209 9.25 17.22 1.75
C PHE A 209 7.77 17.06 1.38
N TYR A 210 7.29 17.76 0.34
CA TYR A 210 5.89 17.64 -0.11
C TYR A 210 5.56 16.22 -0.57
N THR A 211 6.49 15.55 -1.23
CA THR A 211 6.31 14.16 -1.65
C THR A 211 6.12 13.27 -0.42
N ILE A 212 6.98 13.37 0.59
CA ILE A 212 6.89 12.57 1.83
C ILE A 212 5.63 12.89 2.64
N MET A 213 5.24 14.16 2.69
CA MET A 213 4.00 14.59 3.33
C MET A 213 2.77 14.01 2.64
N ALA A 214 2.70 14.06 1.31
CA ALA A 214 1.60 13.48 0.55
C ALA A 214 1.48 11.96 0.79
N ILE A 215 2.62 11.27 0.83
CA ILE A 215 2.67 9.83 1.14
C ILE A 215 2.16 9.57 2.55
N MET A 216 2.66 10.32 3.54
CA MET A 216 2.23 10.18 4.92
C MET A 216 0.71 10.39 5.03
N ALA A 217 0.16 11.43 4.40
CA ALA A 217 -1.27 11.70 4.41
C ALA A 217 -2.08 10.53 3.79
N THR A 218 -1.65 10.00 2.64
CA THR A 218 -2.33 8.84 2.02
C THR A 218 -2.27 7.57 2.87
N LEU A 219 -1.15 7.31 3.55
CA LEU A 219 -1.01 6.15 4.43
C LEU A 219 -1.84 6.32 5.71
N LEU A 220 -1.82 7.52 6.31
CA LEU A 220 -2.66 7.85 7.47
C LEU A 220 -4.14 7.67 7.14
N LEU A 221 -4.59 8.21 6.02
CA LEU A 221 -5.97 8.07 5.57
C LEU A 221 -6.35 6.59 5.45
N ARG A 222 -5.50 5.78 4.78
CA ARG A 222 -5.72 4.34 4.66
C ARG A 222 -5.82 3.65 6.03
N PHE A 223 -4.82 3.81 6.89
CA PHE A 223 -4.77 3.10 8.18
C PHE A 223 -5.88 3.54 9.14
N LEU A 224 -6.16 4.85 9.22
CA LEU A 224 -7.25 5.38 10.05
C LEU A 224 -8.60 4.90 9.55
N SER A 225 -8.87 4.93 8.24
CA SER A 225 -10.12 4.42 7.68
C SER A 225 -10.32 2.93 8.03
N ASN A 226 -9.28 2.11 7.90
CA ASN A 226 -9.35 0.70 8.28
C ASN A 226 -9.62 0.52 9.79
N LEU A 227 -8.93 1.27 10.66
CA LEU A 227 -9.13 1.20 12.11
C LEU A 227 -10.55 1.60 12.52
N VAL A 228 -11.06 2.71 11.98
CA VAL A 228 -12.41 3.20 12.29
C VAL A 228 -13.45 2.17 11.85
N SER A 229 -13.33 1.61 10.64
CA SER A 229 -14.30 0.63 10.18
C SER A 229 -14.21 -0.70 10.90
N THR A 230 -13.02 -1.20 11.25
CA THR A 230 -12.91 -2.40 12.11
C THR A 230 -13.54 -2.15 13.48
N SER A 231 -13.38 -0.95 14.03
CA SER A 231 -14.01 -0.57 15.31
C SER A 231 -15.53 -0.52 15.21
N LEU A 232 -16.06 0.04 14.12
CA LEU A 232 -17.50 0.11 13.84
C LEU A 232 -18.11 -1.27 13.56
N TYR A 233 -17.36 -2.17 12.90
CA TYR A 233 -17.77 -3.55 12.69
C TYR A 233 -17.91 -4.29 14.03
N MET A 234 -16.94 -4.10 14.93
CA MET A 234 -16.97 -4.73 16.26
C MET A 234 -18.06 -4.19 17.18
N SER A 235 -18.54 -2.96 16.97
CA SER A 235 -19.58 -2.37 17.81
C SER A 235 -21.00 -2.81 17.42
N SER A 236 -21.19 -3.56 16.33
CA SER A 236 -22.50 -4.02 15.82
C SER A 236 -23.54 -2.90 15.65
N VAL A 237 -23.08 -1.66 15.44
CA VAL A 237 -23.95 -0.46 15.35
C VAL A 237 -24.63 -0.36 13.97
N LEU A 238 -24.15 -1.11 12.97
CA LEU A 238 -24.63 -1.07 11.59
C LEU A 238 -25.50 -2.28 11.28
N GLY A 239 -26.57 -2.09 10.50
CA GLY A 239 -27.36 -3.22 9.98
C GLY A 239 -26.60 -4.01 8.90
N ASP A 240 -27.05 -5.24 8.59
CA ASP A 240 -26.39 -6.20 7.69
C ASP A 240 -26.03 -5.65 6.28
N CYS A 241 -26.80 -4.69 5.76
CA CYS A 241 -26.50 -4.04 4.48
C CYS A 241 -25.49 -2.89 4.63
N GLY A 242 -25.59 -2.12 5.72
CA GLY A 242 -24.65 -1.04 6.04
C GLY A 242 -23.24 -1.55 6.33
N GLU A 243 -23.13 -2.73 6.96
CA GLU A 243 -21.84 -3.39 7.19
C GLU A 243 -21.15 -3.76 5.88
N LYS A 244 -21.87 -4.35 4.92
CA LYS A 244 -21.32 -4.71 3.61
C LYS A 244 -20.86 -3.47 2.85
N VAL A 245 -21.72 -2.44 2.74
CA VAL A 245 -21.35 -1.19 2.04
C VAL A 245 -20.14 -0.51 2.70
N MET A 246 -20.08 -0.46 4.04
CA MET A 246 -18.94 0.10 4.76
C MET A 246 -17.66 -0.69 4.46
N LEU A 247 -17.71 -2.02 4.51
CA LEU A 247 -16.54 -2.87 4.31
C LEU A 247 -15.99 -2.77 2.88
N TRP A 248 -16.86 -2.56 1.88
CA TRP A 248 -16.46 -2.33 0.49
C TRP A 248 -15.97 -0.90 0.22
N SER A 249 -16.51 0.10 0.91
CA SER A 249 -16.03 1.48 0.83
C SER A 249 -14.57 1.63 1.29
N LEU A 250 -14.09 0.73 2.15
CA LEU A 250 -12.70 0.71 2.62
C LEU A 250 -11.67 0.54 1.50
N PHE A 251 -12.01 -0.24 0.47
CA PHE A 251 -11.11 -0.47 -0.66
C PHE A 251 -10.91 0.79 -1.51
N TRP A 252 -11.78 1.80 -1.41
CA TRP A 252 -11.51 3.09 -2.04
C TRP A 252 -10.34 3.83 -1.39
N PHE A 253 -10.16 3.67 -0.07
CA PHE A 253 -9.06 4.28 0.66
C PHE A 253 -7.73 3.54 0.46
N THR A 254 -7.76 2.31 -0.06
CA THR A 254 -6.52 1.57 -0.40
C THR A 254 -5.96 2.00 -1.76
N VAL A 255 -6.80 2.45 -2.69
CA VAL A 255 -6.38 2.87 -4.05
C VAL A 255 -5.27 3.94 -4.04
N PRO A 256 -5.38 5.06 -3.29
CA PRO A 256 -4.30 6.05 -3.24
C PRO A 256 -3.00 5.46 -2.69
N SER A 257 -3.08 4.59 -1.67
CA SER A 257 -1.89 3.94 -1.12
C SER A 257 -1.26 2.92 -2.08
N SER A 258 -2.04 2.24 -2.92
CA SER A 258 -1.53 1.35 -3.98
C SER A 258 -0.69 2.09 -5.03
N LEU A 259 -0.91 3.40 -5.18
CA LEU A 259 -0.18 4.25 -6.13
C LEU A 259 1.10 4.86 -5.56
N VAL A 260 1.19 4.99 -4.24
CA VAL A 260 2.31 5.65 -3.54
C VAL A 260 3.67 5.09 -3.96
N LEU A 261 3.90 3.78 -3.81
CA LEU A 261 5.19 3.16 -4.14
C LEU A 261 5.51 3.20 -5.65
N PRO A 262 4.58 2.81 -6.56
CA PRO A 262 4.77 2.90 -8.00
C PRO A 262 5.11 4.31 -8.51
N LEU A 263 4.38 5.33 -8.03
CA LEU A 263 4.62 6.72 -8.43
C LEU A 263 5.98 7.22 -7.93
N LEU A 264 6.40 6.80 -6.73
CA LEU A 264 7.72 7.15 -6.20
C LEU A 264 8.84 6.53 -7.01
N PHE A 265 8.65 5.29 -7.47
CA PHE A 265 9.61 4.64 -8.36
C PHE A 265 9.72 5.39 -9.70
N LEU A 266 8.58 5.78 -10.30
CA LEU A 266 8.55 6.53 -11.55
C LEU A 266 9.13 7.94 -11.42
N GLN A 267 8.89 8.62 -10.29
CA GLN A 267 9.48 9.93 -10.00
C GLN A 267 11.00 9.85 -9.91
N ARG A 268 11.53 8.85 -9.18
CA ARG A 268 12.99 8.60 -9.11
C ARG A 268 13.56 8.18 -10.46
N ALA A 269 12.73 7.59 -11.32
CA ALA A 269 13.14 7.21 -12.66
C ALA A 269 13.26 8.36 -13.64
N GLY A 270 12.82 9.58 -13.28
CA GLY A 270 12.75 10.72 -14.19
C GLY A 270 11.77 10.49 -15.35
N LYS A 271 10.77 9.61 -15.16
CA LYS A 271 9.84 9.19 -16.23
C LYS A 271 8.42 9.74 -16.08
N LEU A 272 8.18 10.62 -15.10
CA LEU A 272 6.89 11.31 -14.98
C LEU A 272 6.84 12.50 -15.96
N PRO A 273 5.90 12.53 -16.93
CA PRO A 273 5.69 13.69 -17.78
C PRO A 273 5.11 14.83 -16.93
N GLY A 274 5.87 15.92 -16.75
CA GLY A 274 5.39 17.14 -16.07
C GLY A 274 6.31 17.75 -15.01
N CYS A 275 7.36 17.05 -14.56
CA CYS A 275 8.42 17.66 -13.76
C CYS A 275 9.70 17.67 -14.59
N LYS A 276 9.94 18.76 -15.33
CA LYS A 276 11.22 18.98 -16.00
C LYS A 276 12.34 19.05 -14.94
N HIS A 277 13.41 18.28 -15.19
CA HIS A 277 14.68 18.31 -14.48
C HIS A 277 15.43 19.61 -14.75
#